data_AF-A0A7W8JSA0-F1
#
_entry.id   AF-A0A7W8JSA0-F1
#
_cell.length_a   1.000
_cell.length_b   1.000
_cell.length_c   1.000
_cell.angle_alpha   90.00
_cell.angle_beta   90.00
_cell.angle_gamma   90.00
#
_symmetry.space_group_name_H-M   'P 1'
#
loop_
_entity.id
_entity.type
_entity.pdbx_description
1 polymer ?
#
loop_
_entity_poly.entity_id
_entity_poly.type
_entity_poly.pdbx_seq_one_letter_code
_entity_poly.pdbx_strand_id
1 'polypeptide(L)'
;MLDSFVRDMRSDRVGLVRAARRAYLLGLVALTLPGAVLGVVLLLARPAPMPFPAVLALLVLALVLALVALRLARSAAGNTELPARQAALTGAIQAATAPGVPLLLAYATLSQGLSVGLFLILAAVMHAVVWTQVPGWVREPEAES
;
A
#
# COMPACT_ATOMS: atom_id res chain seq x y z
N MET A 1 -25.34 0.25 -16.68
CA MET A 1 -24.24 -0.63 -16.21
C MET A 1 -23.52 -0.08 -14.97
N LEU A 2 -23.31 1.24 -14.85
CA LEU A 2 -22.81 1.85 -13.61
C LEU A 2 -23.82 1.73 -12.46
N ASP A 3 -25.13 1.78 -12.74
CA ASP A 3 -26.17 1.72 -11.71
C ASP A 3 -26.23 0.39 -10.98
N SER A 4 -26.01 -0.74 -11.66
CA SER A 4 -25.94 -2.06 -10.99
C SER A 4 -24.68 -2.19 -10.12
N PHE A 5 -23.57 -1.58 -10.56
CA PHE A 5 -22.32 -1.54 -9.78
C PHE A 5 -22.45 -0.66 -8.53
N VAL A 6 -23.18 0.46 -8.63
CA VAL A 6 -23.51 1.34 -7.51
C VAL A 6 -24.51 0.68 -6.55
N ARG A 7 -25.41 -0.17 -7.06
CA ARG A 7 -26.41 -0.91 -6.28
C ARG A 7 -25.82 -2.11 -5.53
N ASP A 8 -24.91 -2.88 -6.15
CA ASP A 8 -24.16 -3.96 -5.48
C ASP A 8 -23.15 -3.43 -4.45
N MET A 9 -22.62 -2.22 -4.66
CA MET A 9 -21.80 -1.53 -3.65
C MET A 9 -22.62 -0.95 -2.48
N ARG A 10 -23.95 -0.93 -2.59
CA ARG A 10 -24.84 -0.26 -1.62
C ARG A 10 -25.38 -1.16 -0.51
N SER A 11 -25.25 -2.49 -0.57
CA SER A 11 -25.80 -3.35 0.49
C SER A 11 -24.91 -4.48 0.99
N ASP A 12 -23.85 -4.87 0.27
CA ASP A 12 -23.09 -6.08 0.63
C ASP A 12 -21.63 -5.78 1.04
N ARG A 13 -21.27 -6.23 2.24
CA ARG A 13 -19.92 -6.17 2.81
C ARG A 13 -18.88 -6.76 1.86
N VAL A 14 -19.24 -7.80 1.10
CA VAL A 14 -18.35 -8.42 0.11
C VAL A 14 -17.98 -7.45 -1.01
N GLY A 15 -18.93 -6.64 -1.47
CA GLY A 15 -18.71 -5.59 -2.47
C GLY A 15 -17.73 -4.52 -1.99
N LEU A 16 -17.89 -4.09 -0.73
CA LEU A 16 -16.99 -3.13 -0.10
C LEU A 16 -15.56 -3.66 0.08
N VAL A 17 -15.39 -4.93 0.46
CA VAL A 17 -14.05 -5.56 0.53
C VAL A 17 -13.37 -5.58 -0.83
N ARG A 18 -14.10 -5.91 -1.91
CA ARG A 18 -13.55 -5.88 -3.27
C ARG A 18 -13.17 -4.46 -3.70
N ALA A 19 -14.01 -3.47 -3.39
CA ALA A 19 -13.74 -2.07 -3.67
C ALA A 19 -12.50 -1.58 -2.91
N ALA A 20 -12.37 -1.91 -1.63
CA ALA A 20 -11.22 -1.59 -0.80
C ALA A 20 -9.93 -2.21 -1.35
N ARG A 21 -9.95 -3.49 -1.75
CA ARG A 21 -8.80 -4.15 -2.39
C ARG A 21 -8.39 -3.47 -3.70
N ARG A 22 -9.36 -3.08 -4.53
CA ARG A 22 -9.07 -2.34 -5.77
C ARG A 22 -8.48 -0.96 -5.48
N ALA A 23 -9.04 -0.22 -4.51
CA ALA A 23 -8.53 1.08 -4.10
C ALA A 23 -7.10 0.98 -3.55
N TYR A 24 -6.82 -0.05 -2.75
CA TYR A 24 -5.47 -0.38 -2.30
C TYR A 24 -4.50 -0.61 -3.46
N LEU A 25 -4.85 -1.47 -4.43
CA LEU A 25 -4.00 -1.74 -5.59
C LEU A 25 -3.78 -0.49 -6.45
N LEU A 26 -4.82 0.31 -6.67
CA LEU A 26 -4.70 1.58 -7.39
C LEU A 26 -3.80 2.56 -6.65
N GLY A 27 -3.94 2.68 -5.33
CA GLY A 27 -3.06 3.49 -4.49
C GLY A 27 -1.62 3.03 -4.57
N LEU A 28 -1.38 1.71 -4.59
CA LEU A 28 -0.04 1.13 -4.71
C LEU A 28 0.57 1.48 -6.06
N VAL A 29 -0.16 1.23 -7.16
CA VAL A 29 0.32 1.55 -8.51
C VAL A 29 0.57 3.05 -8.67
N ALA A 30 -0.35 3.90 -8.20
CA ALA A 30 -0.19 5.35 -8.28
C ALA A 30 1.06 5.83 -7.53
N LEU A 31 1.37 5.23 -6.39
CA LEU A 31 2.53 5.55 -5.58
C LEU A 31 3.84 5.05 -6.20
N THR A 32 3.85 3.84 -6.74
CA THR A 32 5.09 3.15 -7.12
C THR A 32 5.45 3.31 -8.60
N LEU A 33 4.47 3.56 -9.48
CA LEU A 33 4.71 3.66 -10.93
C LEU A 33 5.69 4.78 -11.30
N PRO A 34 5.59 6.02 -10.78
CA PRO A 34 6.58 7.05 -11.07
C PRO A 34 7.97 6.67 -10.54
N GLY A 35 8.04 6.03 -9.38
CA GLY A 35 9.30 5.56 -8.80
C GLY A 35 9.95 4.44 -9.60
N ALA A 36 9.17 3.56 -10.23
CA ALA A 36 9.70 2.54 -11.13
C ALA A 36 10.36 3.17 -12.36
N VAL A 37 9.71 4.18 -12.96
CA VAL A 37 10.28 4.93 -14.10
C VAL A 37 11.58 5.63 -13.69
N LEU A 38 11.57 6.33 -12.56
CA LEU A 38 12.76 6.99 -12.02
C LEU A 38 13.89 6.01 -11.69
N GLY A 39 13.57 4.83 -11.14
CA GLY A 39 14.54 3.78 -10.86
C GLY A 39 15.23 3.27 -12.12
N VAL A 40 14.49 3.08 -13.22
CA VAL A 40 15.05 2.70 -14.52
C VAL A 40 15.97 3.79 -15.06
N VAL A 41 15.55 5.06 -15.00
CA VAL A 41 16.40 6.20 -15.40
C VAL A 41 17.66 6.27 -14.56
N LEU A 42 17.56 6.08 -13.24
CA LEU A 42 18.70 6.06 -12.33
C LEU A 42 19.65 4.91 -12.66
N LEU A 43 19.14 3.71 -12.94
CA LEU A 43 19.95 2.56 -13.33
C LEU A 43 20.82 2.86 -14.57
N LEU A 44 20.27 3.56 -15.56
CA LEU A 44 21.02 3.99 -16.76
C LEU A 44 22.15 4.97 -16.43
N ALA A 45 21.99 5.77 -15.38
CA ALA A 45 23.03 6.68 -14.87
C ALA A 45 24.16 5.98 -14.10
N ARG A 46 24.09 4.65 -13.91
CA ARG A 46 25.11 3.81 -13.24
C ARG A 46 25.54 4.38 -11.87
N PRO A 47 24.61 4.45 -10.90
CA PRO A 47 24.88 5.07 -9.62
C PRO A 47 25.95 4.31 -8.86
N ALA A 48 26.74 5.03 -8.07
CA ALA A 48 27.71 4.41 -7.18
C ALA A 48 26.99 3.49 -6.17
N PRO A 49 27.57 2.32 -5.85
CA PRO A 49 26.96 1.40 -4.91
C PRO A 49 26.89 2.01 -3.51
N MET A 50 25.73 1.91 -2.86
CA MET A 50 25.59 2.21 -1.44
C MET A 50 26.33 1.17 -0.57
N PRO A 51 27.00 1.62 0.51
CA PRO A 51 27.62 0.71 1.46
C PRO A 51 26.56 -0.07 2.24
N PHE A 52 26.86 -1.32 2.58
CA PHE A 52 25.91 -2.23 3.24
C PHE A 52 25.27 -1.67 4.54
N PRO A 53 26.00 -0.96 5.43
CA PRO A 53 25.39 -0.32 6.60
C PRO A 53 24.29 0.70 6.25
N ALA A 54 24.43 1.42 5.13
CA ALA A 54 23.39 2.35 4.68
C ALA A 54 22.14 1.59 4.20
N VAL A 55 22.32 0.46 3.52
CA VAL A 55 21.21 -0.42 3.12
C VAL A 55 20.45 -0.93 4.33
N LEU A 56 21.15 -1.37 5.38
CA LEU A 56 20.53 -1.80 6.63
C LEU A 56 19.77 -0.68 7.33
N ALA A 57 20.36 0.52 7.42
CA ALA A 57 19.70 1.67 8.01
C ALA A 57 18.41 2.04 7.25
N LEU A 58 18.45 2.02 5.92
CA LEU A 58 17.28 2.24 5.07
C LEU A 58 16.24 1.12 5.21
N LEU A 59 16.65 -0.14 5.39
CA LEU A 59 15.74 -1.25 5.61
C LEU A 59 14.97 -1.11 6.93
N VAL A 60 15.67 -0.73 8.00
CA VAL A 60 15.04 -0.45 9.31
C VAL A 60 14.09 0.73 9.21
N LEU A 61 14.52 1.82 8.57
CA LEU A 61 13.69 3.00 8.36
C LEU A 61 12.43 2.67 7.54
N ALA A 62 12.57 1.90 6.46
CA ALA A 62 11.46 1.46 5.62
C ALA A 62 10.46 0.63 6.41
N LEU A 63 10.94 -0.29 7.26
CA LEU A 63 10.09 -1.07 8.14
C LEU A 63 9.31 -0.18 9.12
N VAL A 64 9.99 0.77 9.78
CA VAL A 64 9.33 1.72 10.69
C VAL A 64 8.24 2.51 9.97
N LEU A 65 8.55 3.08 8.80
CA LEU A 65 7.60 3.85 8.00
C LEU A 65 6.42 2.98 7.54
N ALA A 66 6.67 1.72 7.14
CA ALA A 66 5.62 0.80 6.75
C ALA A 66 4.66 0.48 7.92
N LEU A 67 5.22 0.26 9.12
CA LEU A 67 4.42 0.01 10.33
C LEU A 67 3.61 1.26 10.74
N VAL A 68 4.20 2.46 10.63
CA VAL A 68 3.49 3.72 10.88
C VAL A 68 2.35 3.90 9.88
N ALA A 69 2.61 3.70 8.58
CA ALA A 69 1.59 3.77 7.54
C ALA A 69 0.45 2.77 7.79
N LEU A 70 0.77 1.55 8.21
CA LEU A 70 -0.22 0.54 8.55
C LEU A 70 -1.07 0.96 9.77
N ARG A 71 -0.44 1.53 10.80
CA ARG A 71 -1.16 2.05 11.98
C ARG A 71 -2.11 3.18 11.60
N LEU A 72 -1.65 4.13 10.77
CA LEU A 72 -2.48 5.23 10.29
C LEU A 72 -3.64 4.73 9.43
N ALA A 73 -3.39 3.79 8.52
CA ALA A 73 -4.41 3.17 7.70
C ALA A 73 -5.51 2.48 8.53
N ARG A 74 -5.12 1.74 9.58
CA ARG A 74 -6.06 1.12 10.53
C ARG A 74 -6.89 2.19 11.26
N SER A 75 -6.23 3.26 11.71
CA SER A 75 -6.91 4.36 12.38
C SER A 75 -7.92 5.05 11.46
N ALA A 76 -7.57 5.26 10.19
CA ALA A 76 -8.45 5.86 9.20
C ALA A 76 -9.66 4.97 8.88
N ALA A 77 -9.47 3.65 8.75
CA ALA A 77 -10.59 2.74 8.52
C ALA A 77 -11.54 2.61 9.73
N GLY A 78 -10.99 2.74 10.94
CA GLY A 78 -11.74 2.77 12.19
C GLY A 78 -12.45 4.09 12.50
N ASN A 79 -12.27 5.14 11.70
CA ASN A 79 -12.85 6.46 11.99
C ASN A 79 -14.39 6.44 11.87
N THR A 80 -15.08 6.58 13.00
CA THR A 80 -16.55 6.57 13.09
C THR A 80 -17.21 7.87 12.64
N GLU A 81 -16.45 8.96 12.48
CA GLU A 81 -16.98 10.23 11.95
C GLU A 81 -17.21 10.19 10.44
N LEU A 82 -16.59 9.22 9.75
CA LEU A 82 -16.74 9.03 8.31
C LEU A 82 -17.70 7.86 8.03
N PRO A 83 -18.48 7.94 6.93
CA PRO A 83 -19.27 6.81 6.46
C PRO A 83 -18.38 5.56 6.29
N ALA A 84 -18.89 4.39 6.68
CA ALA A 84 -18.13 3.12 6.70
C ALA A 84 -17.37 2.85 5.39
N ARG A 85 -18.00 3.15 4.25
CA ARG A 85 -17.41 3.03 2.92
C ARG A 85 -16.21 3.96 2.71
N GLN A 86 -16.34 5.24 3.09
CA GLN A 86 -15.29 6.23 2.92
C GLN A 86 -14.09 5.92 3.81
N ALA A 87 -14.34 5.59 5.09
CA ALA A 87 -13.29 5.17 6.01
C ALA A 87 -12.50 3.95 5.48
N ALA A 88 -13.20 2.91 5.01
CA ALA A 88 -12.57 1.71 4.47
C ALA A 88 -11.72 1.99 3.21
N LEU A 89 -12.21 2.83 2.30
CA LEU A 89 -11.46 3.22 1.10
C LEU A 89 -10.22 4.05 1.43
N THR A 90 -10.35 5.03 2.34
CA THR A 90 -9.22 5.85 2.78
C THR A 90 -8.17 5.00 3.47
N GLY A 91 -8.57 4.12 4.38
CA GLY A 91 -7.64 3.18 5.03
C GLY A 91 -6.94 2.26 4.04
N ALA A 92 -7.67 1.74 3.05
CA ALA A 92 -7.09 0.90 2.00
C ALA A 92 -6.06 1.63 1.14
N ILE A 93 -6.33 2.89 0.75
CA ILE A 93 -5.39 3.71 -0.02
C ILE A 93 -4.15 4.02 0.83
N GLN A 94 -4.31 4.41 2.09
CA GLN A 94 -3.18 4.70 2.99
C GLN A 94 -2.33 3.45 3.27
N ALA A 95 -2.95 2.27 3.35
CA ALA A 95 -2.24 1.02 3.54
C ALA A 95 -1.31 0.67 2.36
N ALA A 96 -1.54 1.23 1.17
CA ALA A 96 -0.65 1.07 0.02
C ALA A 96 0.76 1.64 0.27
N THR A 97 0.90 2.61 1.16
CA THR A 97 2.20 3.18 1.53
C THR A 97 3.09 2.15 2.23
N ALA A 98 2.52 1.17 2.96
CA ALA A 98 3.29 0.18 3.70
C ALA A 98 4.20 -0.69 2.82
N PRO A 99 3.71 -1.32 1.73
CA PRO A 99 4.59 -1.93 0.73
C PRO A 99 5.17 -0.94 -0.28
N GLY A 100 4.56 0.24 -0.46
CA GLY A 100 5.04 1.26 -1.39
C GLY A 100 6.43 1.80 -1.05
N VAL A 101 6.69 2.12 0.22
CA VAL A 101 8.00 2.61 0.69
C VAL A 101 9.14 1.64 0.35
N PRO A 102 9.08 0.35 0.76
CA PRO A 102 10.14 -0.59 0.40
C PRO A 102 10.21 -0.85 -1.12
N LEU A 103 9.09 -0.84 -1.87
CA LEU A 103 9.15 -0.93 -3.34
C LEU A 103 9.93 0.22 -3.98
N LEU A 104 9.67 1.45 -3.54
CA LEU A 104 10.40 2.62 -4.03
C LEU A 104 11.91 2.52 -3.74
N LEU A 105 12.29 1.97 -2.58
CA LEU A 105 13.70 1.72 -2.24
C LEU A 105 14.32 0.59 -3.07
N ALA A 106 13.54 -0.46 -3.40
CA ALA A 106 13.97 -1.47 -4.35
C ALA A 106 14.27 -0.85 -5.73
N TYR A 107 13.41 0.06 -6.20
CA TYR A 107 13.63 0.78 -7.46
C TYR A 107 14.82 1.74 -7.41
N ALA A 108 15.07 2.38 -6.27
CA ALA A 108 16.24 3.24 -6.09
C ALA A 108 17.56 2.46 -6.07
N THR A 109 17.52 1.15 -5.79
CA THR A 109 18.71 0.29 -5.63
C THR A 109 18.85 -0.77 -6.71
N LEU A 110 18.21 -0.61 -7.88
CA LEU A 110 18.22 -1.59 -8.98
C LEU A 110 19.61 -2.04 -9.45
N SER A 111 20.65 -1.23 -9.25
CA SER A 111 22.04 -1.58 -9.57
C SER A 111 22.67 -2.56 -8.56
N GLN A 112 22.01 -2.84 -7.44
CA GLN A 112 22.49 -3.68 -6.34
C GLN A 112 21.52 -4.81 -6.03
N GLY A 113 21.75 -5.99 -6.62
CA GLY A 113 20.83 -7.13 -6.51
C GLY A 113 20.45 -7.54 -5.09
N LEU A 114 21.40 -7.50 -4.14
CA LEU A 114 21.13 -7.81 -2.73
C LEU A 114 20.15 -6.82 -2.10
N SER A 115 20.38 -5.51 -2.30
CA SER A 115 19.52 -4.44 -1.79
C SER A 115 18.10 -4.56 -2.34
N VAL A 116 17.98 -4.80 -3.66
CA VAL A 116 16.70 -5.07 -4.33
C VAL A 116 15.98 -6.24 -3.66
N GLY A 117 16.67 -7.36 -3.46
CA GLY A 117 16.10 -8.55 -2.82
C GLY A 117 15.54 -8.27 -1.43
N LEU A 118 16.31 -7.58 -0.59
CA LEU A 118 15.88 -7.22 0.78
C LEU A 118 14.62 -6.35 0.78
N PHE A 119 14.61 -5.31 -0.05
CA PHE A 119 13.46 -4.40 -0.13
C PHE A 119 12.22 -5.05 -0.77
N LEU A 120 12.39 -5.91 -1.78
CA LEU A 120 11.29 -6.66 -2.38
C LEU A 120 10.68 -7.66 -1.40
N ILE A 121 11.49 -8.36 -0.60
CA ILE A 121 10.99 -9.26 0.45
C ILE A 121 10.16 -8.46 1.46
N LEU A 122 10.69 -7.33 1.95
CA LEU A 122 9.97 -6.48 2.89
C LEU A 122 8.64 -5.98 2.29
N ALA A 123 8.65 -5.52 1.04
CA ALA A 123 7.45 -5.09 0.34
C ALA A 123 6.42 -6.21 0.19
N ALA A 124 6.86 -7.43 -0.17
CA ALA A 124 5.97 -8.58 -0.33
C ALA A 124 5.33 -8.97 1.01
N VAL A 125 6.11 -8.98 2.10
CA VAL A 125 5.60 -9.23 3.46
C VAL A 125 4.57 -8.16 3.85
N MET A 126 4.88 -6.87 3.66
CA MET A 126 3.94 -5.78 3.97
C MET A 126 2.67 -5.85 3.11
N HIS A 127 2.80 -6.20 1.82
CA HIS A 127 1.66 -6.42 0.93
C HIS A 127 0.76 -7.55 1.45
N ALA A 128 1.32 -8.70 1.82
CA ALA A 128 0.58 -9.82 2.38
C ALA A 128 -0.13 -9.45 3.69
N VAL A 129 0.56 -8.70 4.56
CA VAL A 129 0.00 -8.19 5.83
C VAL A 129 -1.19 -7.27 5.58
N VAL A 130 -1.10 -6.35 4.61
CA VAL A 130 -2.24 -5.48 4.26
C VAL A 130 -3.37 -6.30 3.63
N TRP A 131 -3.04 -7.18 2.68
CA TRP A 131 -4.03 -7.96 1.94
C TRP A 131 -4.92 -8.83 2.82
N THR A 132 -4.34 -9.38 3.89
CA THR A 132 -5.03 -10.19 4.90
C THR A 132 -5.85 -9.35 5.88
N GLN A 133 -5.46 -8.09 6.13
CA GLN A 133 -6.15 -7.21 7.09
C GLN A 133 -7.27 -6.36 6.49
N VAL A 134 -7.19 -6.00 5.22
CA VAL A 134 -8.21 -5.16 4.53
C VAL A 134 -9.65 -5.66 4.77
N PRO A 135 -9.97 -6.97 4.71
CA PRO A 135 -11.32 -7.46 5.00
C PRO A 135 -11.79 -7.16 6.44
N GLY A 136 -10.87 -7.14 7.40
CA GLY A 136 -11.17 -6.85 8.81
C GLY A 136 -11.44 -5.37 9.09
N TRP A 137 -11.12 -4.47 8.15
CA TRP A 137 -11.34 -3.03 8.28
C TRP A 137 -12.69 -2.57 7.74
N VAL A 138 -13.41 -3.44 7.02
CA VAL A 138 -14.73 -3.13 6.46
C VAL A 138 -15.80 -3.39 7.52
N ARG A 139 -16.36 -2.29 8.03
CA ARG A 139 -17.55 -2.27 8.87
C ARG A 139 -18.81 -2.59 8.05
N GLU A 140 -19.86 -3.04 8.71
CA GLU A 140 -21.15 -3.23 8.04
C GLU A 140 -21.64 -1.90 7.46
N PRO A 141 -22.18 -1.88 6.22
CA PRO A 141 -22.76 -0.68 5.65
C PRO A 141 -23.96 -0.26 6.51
N GLU A 142 -24.00 1.01 6.91
CA GLU A 142 -25.16 1.59 7.58
C GLU A 142 -26.36 1.46 6.63
N ALA A 143 -27.44 0.80 7.10
CA ALA A 143 -28.70 0.79 6.39
C ALA A 143 -29.21 2.24 6.36
N GLU A 144 -29.30 2.84 5.17
CA GLU A 144 -29.99 4.13 5.00
C GLU A 144 -31.45 3.93 5.48
N SER A 145 -31.78 4.46 6.66
CA SER A 145 -33.12 4.48 7.24
C SER A 145 -33.97 5.59 6.63
#